data_AF-A0A564TKI5-F1
#
_entry.id   AF-A0A564TKI5-F1
#
_cell.length_a   1.000
_cell.length_b   1.000
_cell.length_c   1.000
_cell.angle_alpha   90.00
_cell.angle_beta   90.00
_cell.angle_gamma   90.00
#
_symmetry.space_group_name_H-M   'P 1'
#
loop_
_entity.id
_entity.type
_entity.pdbx_description
1 polymer ?
#
loop_
_entity_poly.entity_id
_entity_poly.type
_entity_poly.pdbx_seq_one_letter_code
_entity_poly.pdbx_strand_id
1 'polypeptide(L)' 'MTQEFVAETLGVSRQAVSKWKSGVSDPSTTNLMALAKFFCVEAEELLREAR' A
#
# COMPACT_ATOMS: atom_id res chain seq x y z
N MET A 1 -0.89 -4.61 -12.88
CA MET A 1 -0.32 -4.86 -11.54
C MET A 1 -1.40 -5.46 -10.65
N THR A 2 -1.15 -6.59 -9.99
CA THR A 2 -2.13 -7.33 -9.15
C THR A 2 -1.90 -7.06 -7.67
N GLN A 3 -2.91 -7.32 -6.83
CA GLN A 3 -2.74 -7.21 -5.37
C GLN A 3 -1.74 -8.24 -4.84
N GLU A 4 -1.73 -9.44 -5.43
CA GLU A 4 -0.78 -10.51 -5.16
C GLU A 4 0.65 -10.06 -5.40
N PHE A 5 0.93 -9.42 -6.54
CA PHE A 5 2.26 -8.95 -6.87
C PHE A 5 2.76 -7.88 -5.88
N VAL A 6 1.91 -6.93 -5.51
CA VAL A 6 2.26 -5.91 -4.50
C VAL A 6 2.50 -6.56 -3.14
N ALA A 7 1.64 -7.51 -2.76
CA ALA A 7 1.74 -8.22 -1.49
C ALA A 7 3.05 -9.02 -1.37
N GLU A 8 3.39 -9.79 -2.41
CA GLU A 8 4.64 -10.53 -2.50
C GLU A 8 5.85 -9.59 -2.44
N THR A 9 5.79 -8.48 -3.18
CA THR A 9 6.89 -7.49 -3.21
C THR A 9 7.11 -6.83 -1.85
N LEU A 10 6.02 -6.55 -1.11
CA LEU A 10 6.08 -5.89 0.20
C LEU A 10 6.20 -6.88 1.37
N GLY A 11 6.18 -8.19 1.12
CA GLY A 11 6.22 -9.20 2.19
C GLY A 11 4.98 -9.17 3.09
N VAL A 12 3.82 -8.82 2.54
CA VAL A 12 2.53 -8.76 3.26
C VAL A 12 1.52 -9.71 2.64
N SER A 13 0.37 -9.90 3.30
CA SER A 13 -0.69 -10.71 2.70
C SER A 13 -1.45 -9.94 1.62
N ARG A 14 -1.92 -10.64 0.59
CA ARG A 14 -2.84 -10.07 -0.41
C ARG A 14 -4.06 -9.41 0.24
N GLN A 15 -4.56 -10.00 1.33
CA GLN A 15 -5.70 -9.48 2.06
C GLN A 15 -5.39 -8.12 2.72
N ALA A 16 -4.16 -7.88 3.18
CA ALA A 16 -3.74 -6.57 3.68
C ALA A 16 -3.82 -5.51 2.57
N VAL A 17 -3.22 -5.80 1.40
CA VAL A 17 -3.29 -4.90 0.22
C VAL A 17 -4.75 -4.66 -0.22
N SER A 18 -5.59 -5.68 -0.15
CA SER A 18 -7.02 -5.53 -0.45
C SER A 18 -7.72 -4.57 0.51
N LYS A 19 -7.43 -4.64 1.81
CA LYS A 19 -8.03 -3.75 2.82
C LYS A 19 -7.56 -2.31 2.68
N TRP A 20 -6.27 -2.09 2.36
CA TRP A 20 -5.75 -0.74 2.10
C TRP A 20 -6.43 -0.12 0.89
N LYS A 21 -6.53 -0.86 -0.21
CA LYS A 21 -7.19 -0.39 -1.44
C LYS A 21 -8.68 -0.07 -1.21
N SER A 22 -9.37 -0.82 -0.35
CA SER A 22 -10.78 -0.60 -0.06
C SER A 22 -11.04 0.33 1.13
N GLY A 23 -10.01 0.94 1.72
CA GLY A 23 -10.14 1.82 2.89
C GLY A 23 -10.64 1.14 4.16
N VAL A 24 -10.59 -0.21 4.22
CA VAL A 24 -11.05 -0.97 5.40
C VAL A 24 -10.04 -0.88 6.55
N SER A 25 -8.77 -0.68 6.22
CA SER A 25 -7.71 -0.41 7.18
C SER A 25 -6.60 0.36 6.48
N ASP A 26 -5.79 1.08 7.24
CA ASP A 26 -4.63 1.76 6.71
C ASP A 26 -3.37 0.87 6.75
N PRO A 27 -2.42 1.07 5.82
CA PRO A 27 -1.07 0.53 5.96
C PRO A 27 -0.39 1.14 7.19
N SER A 28 0.46 0.36 7.87
CA SER A 28 1.38 0.92 8.86
C SER A 28 2.32 1.93 8.20
N THR A 29 2.96 2.80 8.98
CA THR A 29 3.98 3.73 8.44
C THR A 29 5.06 3.01 7.64
N THR A 30 5.53 1.84 8.12
CA THR A 30 6.51 1.02 7.38
C THR A 30 5.98 0.58 6.02
N ASN A 31 4.73 0.11 5.95
CA ASN A 31 4.12 -0.35 4.70
C ASN A 31 3.79 0.82 3.76
N LEU A 32 3.38 1.97 4.30
CA LEU A 32 3.18 3.19 3.52
C LEU A 32 4.47 3.64 2.85
N MET A 33 5.59 3.65 3.58
CA MET A 33 6.90 3.98 3.02
C MET A 33 7.37 2.95 1.98
N ALA A 34 7.06 1.67 2.17
CA ALA A 34 7.35 0.62 1.19
C ALA A 34 6.51 0.80 -0.10
N LEU A 35 5.23 1.14 0.03
CA LEU A 35 4.35 1.46 -1.10
C LEU A 35 4.87 2.67 -1.87
N ALA A 36 5.21 3.76 -1.17
CA ALA A 36 5.77 4.98 -1.78
C ALA A 36 7.01 4.67 -2.61
N LYS A 37 7.97 3.90 -2.06
CA LYS A 37 9.17 3.44 -2.78
C LYS A 37 8.83 2.55 -3.98
N PHE A 38 7.91 1.62 -3.81
CA PHE A 38 7.51 0.69 -4.88
C PHE A 38 6.85 1.42 -6.06
N PHE A 39 6.06 2.45 -5.77
CA PHE A 39 5.38 3.27 -6.78
C PHE A 39 6.21 4.44 -7.29
N CYS A 40 7.41 4.69 -6.73
CA CYS A 40 8.23 5.86 -7.01
C CYS A 40 7.48 7.18 -6.81
N VAL A 41 6.68 7.27 -5.75
CA VAL A 41 5.93 8.46 -5.35
C VAL A 41 6.28 8.87 -3.93
N GLU A 42 5.97 10.11 -3.56
CA GLU A 42 6.07 10.55 -2.17
C GLU A 42 4.96 9.92 -1.32
N ALA A 43 5.26 9.62 -0.05
CA ALA A 43 4.26 9.04 0.86
C ALA A 43 3.05 9.96 1.08
N GLU A 44 3.22 11.28 0.94
CA GLU A 44 2.13 12.26 1.00
C GLU A 44 1.11 12.04 -0.14
N GLU A 45 1.56 11.65 -1.34
CA GLU A 45 0.66 11.42 -2.48
C GLU A 45 -0.31 10.26 -2.20
N LEU A 46 0.18 9.20 -1.56
CA LEU A 46 -0.65 8.05 -1.15
C LEU A 46 -1.67 8.42 -0.05
N LEU A 47 -1.38 9.43 0.77
CA LEU A 47 -2.30 9.91 1.82
C LEU A 47 -3.34 10.90 1.28
N ARG A 48 -3.03 11.60 0.18
CA ARG A 48 -3.96 12.56 -0.44
C ARG A 48 -5.14 11.88 -1.15
N GLU A 49 -4.93 10.70 -1.72
CA GLU A 49 -6.00 9.92 -2.38
C GLU A 49 -6.95 9.22 -1.39
N ALA A 50 -6.54 9.05 -0.13
CA ALA A 50 -7.34 8.39 0.91
C ALA A 50 -8.44 9.31 1.51
N ARG A 51 -8.75 10.45 0.88
CA ARG A 51 -9.66 11.48 1.38
C ARG A 51 -10.98 11.53 0.63
#